data_AF-A0A0M9ZZG2-F1
#
_entry.id   AF-A0A0M9ZZG2-F1
#
_cell.length_a   1.000
_cell.length_b   1.000
_cell.length_c   1.000
_cell.angle_alpha   90.00
_cell.angle_beta   90.00
_cell.angle_gamma   90.00
#
_symmetry.space_group_name_H-M   'P 1'
#
loop_
_entity.id
_entity.type
_entity.pdbx_description
1 polymer ?
#
loop_
_entity_poly.entity_id
_entity_poly.type
_entity_poly.pdbx_seq_one_letter_code
_entity_poly.pdbx_strand_id
1 'polypeptide(L)'
;MGAFEEAVMICRRLAEMEPSRYLSDLAQFLKRLGVSLAELGRREEALGAFEEAVMICRRLAEREPSRYRADLADSLNSLGVILTKLGRHQEALEANEEAVRFDGDEGRASSPSWC
;
A
#
# COMPACT_ATOMS: atom_id res chain seq x y z
N MET A 1 -20.22 -0.88 -11.92
CA MET A 1 -18.94 -1.50 -11.55
C MET A 1 -17.86 -0.66 -12.20
N GLY A 2 -17.00 -0.03 -11.40
CA GLY A 2 -15.92 0.82 -11.91
C GLY A 2 -14.79 -0.01 -12.50
N ALA A 3 -14.04 0.54 -13.47
CA ALA A 3 -12.92 -0.16 -14.12
C ALA A 3 -11.86 -0.69 -13.13
N PHE A 4 -11.68 -0.02 -11.98
CA PHE A 4 -10.78 -0.48 -10.93
C PHE A 4 -11.34 -1.65 -10.11
N GLU A 5 -12.66 -1.70 -9.87
CA GLU A 5 -13.30 -2.82 -9.18
C GLU A 5 -13.14 -4.10 -10.01
N GLU A 6 -13.33 -4.00 -11.34
CA GLU A 6 -13.14 -5.12 -12.26
C GLU A 6 -11.67 -5.56 -12.33
N ALA A 7 -10.73 -4.61 -12.45
CA ALA A 7 -9.29 -4.92 -12.45
C ALA A 7 -8.86 -5.64 -11.16
N VAL A 8 -9.33 -5.19 -9.99
CA VAL A 8 -9.06 -5.85 -8.70
C VAL A 8 -9.59 -7.28 -8.69
N MET A 9 -10.83 -7.51 -9.14
CA MET A 9 -11.40 -8.86 -9.19
C MET A 9 -10.60 -9.81 -10.10
N ILE A 10 -10.19 -9.33 -11.28
CA ILE A 10 -9.38 -10.12 -12.22
C ILE A 10 -8.01 -10.43 -11.60
N CYS A 11 -7.32 -9.41 -11.09
CA CYS A 11 -6.00 -9.58 -10.49
C CYS A 11 -6.02 -10.45 -9.23
N ARG A 12 -7.09 -10.44 -8.42
CA ARG A 12 -7.25 -11.39 -7.30
C ARG A 12 -7.24 -12.83 -7.78
N ARG A 13 -8.07 -13.13 -8.77
CA ARG A 13 -8.18 -14.49 -9.32
C ARG A 13 -6.87 -14.96 -9.96
N LEU A 14 -6.15 -14.04 -10.61
CA LEU A 14 -4.82 -14.33 -11.16
C LEU A 14 -3.77 -14.52 -10.06
N ALA A 15 -3.81 -13.72 -8.99
CA ALA A 15 -2.90 -13.85 -7.86
C ALA A 15 -3.10 -15.13 -7.04
N GLU A 16 -4.30 -15.73 -7.07
CA GLU A 16 -4.53 -17.08 -6.51
C GLU A 16 -3.75 -18.16 -7.29
N MET A 17 -3.58 -17.99 -8.59
CA MET A 17 -2.88 -18.95 -9.46
C MET A 17 -1.37 -18.69 -9.53
N GLU A 18 -0.98 -17.43 -9.69
CA GLU A 18 0.42 -16.98 -9.80
C GLU A 18 0.69 -15.78 -8.88
N PRO A 19 0.78 -15.99 -7.55
CA PRO A 19 0.94 -14.89 -6.59
C PRO A 19 2.18 -14.02 -6.88
N SER A 20 3.31 -14.65 -7.24
CA SER A 20 4.56 -13.94 -7.52
C SER A 20 4.47 -12.97 -8.69
N ARG A 21 3.53 -13.17 -9.61
CA ARG A 21 3.39 -12.36 -10.82
C ARG A 21 2.40 -11.22 -10.64
N TYR A 22 1.29 -11.48 -9.96
CA TYR A 22 0.14 -10.58 -9.96
C TYR A 22 -0.10 -9.84 -8.65
N LEU A 23 0.57 -10.19 -7.55
CA LEU A 23 0.41 -9.47 -6.28
C LEU A 23 0.81 -8.00 -6.40
N SER A 24 1.89 -7.69 -7.12
CA SER A 24 2.32 -6.30 -7.34
C SER A 24 1.25 -5.48 -8.08
N ASP A 25 0.68 -6.04 -9.14
CA ASP A 25 -0.37 -5.37 -9.92
C ASP A 25 -1.65 -5.22 -9.10
N LEU A 26 -2.01 -6.25 -8.33
CA LEU A 26 -3.17 -6.23 -7.43
C LEU A 26 -3.05 -5.10 -6.40
N ALA A 27 -1.89 -4.93 -5.76
CA ALA A 27 -1.66 -3.85 -4.81
C ALA A 27 -1.83 -2.46 -5.46
N GLN A 28 -1.31 -2.27 -6.67
CA GLN A 28 -1.45 -1.01 -7.40
C GLN A 28 -2.91 -0.73 -7.78
N PHE A 29 -3.67 -1.73 -8.22
CA PHE A 29 -5.08 -1.55 -8.53
C PHE A 29 -5.92 -1.28 -7.28
N LEU A 30 -5.62 -1.94 -6.15
CA LEU A 30 -6.27 -1.66 -4.88
C LEU A 30 -6.03 -0.23 -4.41
N LYS A 31 -4.80 0.29 -4.54
CA LYS A 31 -4.50 1.69 -4.23
C LYS A 31 -5.32 2.65 -5.09
N ARG A 32 -5.38 2.41 -6.40
CA ARG A 32 -6.18 3.23 -7.33
C ARG A 32 -7.69 3.17 -7.03
N LEU A 33 -8.17 1.98 -6.68
CA LEU A 33 -9.55 1.78 -6.23
C LEU A 33 -9.80 2.58 -4.94
N GLY A 34 -8.91 2.50 -3.95
CA GLY A 34 -9.01 3.24 -2.69
C GLY A 34 -9.10 4.75 -2.90
N VAL A 35 -8.24 5.30 -3.77
CA VAL A 35 -8.30 6.73 -4.13
C VAL A 35 -9.65 7.09 -4.74
N SER A 36 -10.10 6.33 -5.73
CA SER A 36 -11.38 6.57 -6.41
C SER A 36 -12.57 6.48 -5.44
N LEU A 37 -12.58 5.48 -4.55
CA LEU A 37 -13.60 5.34 -3.52
C LEU A 37 -13.61 6.52 -2.54
N ALA A 38 -12.43 6.99 -2.14
CA ALA A 38 -12.30 8.15 -1.25
C ALA A 38 -12.81 9.45 -1.90
N GLU A 39 -12.57 9.64 -3.20
CA GLU A 39 -13.10 10.77 -3.99
C GLU A 39 -14.62 10.71 -4.11
N LEU A 40 -15.20 9.51 -4.21
CA LEU A 40 -16.64 9.28 -4.21
C LEU A 40 -17.28 9.35 -2.81
N GLY A 41 -16.49 9.63 -1.76
CA GLY A 41 -16.97 9.70 -0.38
C GLY A 41 -17.22 8.34 0.29
N ARG A 42 -16.93 7.23 -0.38
CA ARG A 42 -17.03 5.84 0.12
C ARG A 42 -15.80 5.50 0.97
N ARG A 43 -15.63 6.20 2.09
CA ARG A 43 -14.37 6.22 2.85
C ARG A 43 -14.03 4.88 3.51
N GLU A 44 -15.03 4.15 3.99
CA GLU A 44 -14.86 2.84 4.62
C GLU A 44 -14.41 1.78 3.60
N GLU A 45 -14.94 1.85 2.37
CA GLU A 45 -14.53 0.95 1.29
C GLU A 45 -13.14 1.31 0.78
N ALA A 46 -12.82 2.60 0.72
CA ALA A 46 -11.47 3.07 0.42
C ALA A 46 -10.45 2.55 1.44
N LEU A 47 -10.81 2.58 2.73
CA LEU A 47 -9.99 2.03 3.80
C LEU A 47 -9.69 0.55 3.57
N GLY A 48 -10.69 -0.28 3.31
CA GLY A 48 -10.48 -1.70 3.04
C GLY A 48 -9.56 -1.96 1.86
N ALA A 49 -9.68 -1.16 0.79
CA ALA A 49 -8.78 -1.26 -0.37
C ALA A 49 -7.32 -0.90 -0.02
N PHE A 50 -7.09 0.14 0.78
CA PHE A 50 -5.74 0.52 1.22
C PHE A 50 -5.13 -0.48 2.20
N GLU A 51 -5.91 -1.00 3.16
CA GLU A 51 -5.45 -2.03 4.11
C GLU A 51 -4.95 -3.28 3.38
N GLU A 52 -5.66 -3.70 2.34
CA GLU A 52 -5.24 -4.85 1.56
C GLU A 52 -4.02 -4.57 0.68
N ALA A 53 -3.92 -3.37 0.09
CA ALA A 53 -2.73 -2.96 -0.64
C ALA A 53 -1.48 -3.00 0.28
N VAL A 54 -1.60 -2.48 1.51
CA VAL A 54 -0.54 -2.55 2.53
C VAL A 54 -0.18 -4.00 2.86
N MET A 55 -1.16 -4.88 3.07
CA MET A 55 -0.91 -6.29 3.36
C MET A 55 -0.10 -6.97 2.25
N ILE A 56 -0.44 -6.70 0.98
CA ILE A 56 0.24 -7.27 -0.17
C ILE A 56 1.65 -6.70 -0.31
N CYS A 57 1.80 -5.36 -0.24
CA CYS A 57 3.10 -4.71 -0.31
C CYS A 57 4.03 -5.17 0.82
N ARG A 58 3.50 -5.44 2.03
CA ARG A 58 4.29 -5.98 3.15
C ARG A 58 4.83 -7.37 2.84
N ARG A 59 3.99 -8.28 2.31
CA ARG A 59 4.43 -9.61 1.85
C ARG A 59 5.47 -9.54 0.73
N LEU A 60 5.33 -8.59 -0.19
CA LEU A 60 6.29 -8.39 -1.27
C LEU A 60 7.62 -7.83 -0.75
N ALA A 61 7.58 -6.86 0.17
CA ALA A 61 8.76 -6.28 0.81
C ALA A 61 9.49 -7.27 1.72
N GLU A 62 8.81 -8.27 2.29
CA GLU A 62 9.48 -9.38 3.00
C GLU A 62 10.34 -10.25 2.07
N ARG A 63 9.92 -10.40 0.80
CA ARG A 63 10.62 -11.24 -0.19
C ARG A 63 11.69 -10.47 -0.97
N GLU A 64 11.36 -9.26 -1.41
CA GLU A 64 12.24 -8.37 -2.18
C GLU A 64 12.18 -6.94 -1.59
N PRO A 65 12.81 -6.71 -0.42
CA PRO A 65 12.71 -5.42 0.29
C PRO A 65 13.15 -4.23 -0.57
N SER A 66 14.27 -4.36 -1.28
CA SER A 66 14.82 -3.28 -2.11
C SER A 66 13.91 -2.84 -3.25
N ARG A 67 12.97 -3.70 -3.67
CA ARG A 67 12.05 -3.43 -4.77
C ARG A 67 10.72 -2.83 -4.29
N TYR A 68 10.22 -3.31 -3.15
CA TYR A 68 8.84 -3.04 -2.72
C TYR A 68 8.69 -2.16 -1.47
N ARG A 69 9.79 -1.76 -0.83
CA ARG A 69 9.74 -0.84 0.33
C ARG A 69 9.06 0.49 0.00
N ALA A 70 9.38 1.09 -1.15
CA ALA A 70 8.75 2.34 -1.59
C ALA A 70 7.25 2.17 -1.83
N ASP A 71 6.83 1.05 -2.45
CA ASP A 71 5.42 0.74 -2.66
C ASP A 71 4.67 0.53 -1.33
N LEU A 72 5.33 -0.06 -0.33
CA LEU A 72 4.78 -0.23 1.01
C LEU A 72 4.61 1.12 1.73
N ALA A 73 5.63 1.99 1.68
CA ALA A 73 5.57 3.33 2.28
C ALA A 73 4.44 4.18 1.65
N ASP A 74 4.31 4.18 0.33
CA ASP A 74 3.24 4.91 -0.38
C ASP A 74 1.84 4.38 -0.02
N SER A 75 1.71 3.05 0.13
CA SER A 75 0.46 2.42 0.54
C SER A 75 0.08 2.78 1.99
N LEU A 76 1.06 2.81 2.89
CA LEU A 76 0.88 3.22 4.29
C LEU A 76 0.51 4.70 4.42
N ASN A 77 1.12 5.58 3.62
CA ASN A 77 0.76 6.99 3.57
C ASN A 77 -0.70 7.18 3.08
N SER A 78 -1.10 6.45 2.04
CA SER A 78 -2.48 6.46 1.55
C SER A 78 -3.48 5.98 2.64
N LEU A 79 -3.09 4.96 3.41
CA LEU A 79 -3.84 4.47 4.55
C LEU A 79 -3.96 5.54 5.67
N GLY A 80 -2.87 6.24 5.99
CA GLY A 80 -2.88 7.34 6.97
C GLY A 80 -3.81 8.49 6.56
N VAL A 81 -3.84 8.83 5.27
CA VAL A 81 -4.74 9.85 4.73
C VAL A 81 -6.22 9.45 4.89
N ILE A 82 -6.60 8.21 4.57
CA ILE A 82 -8.00 7.79 4.70
C ILE A 82 -8.42 7.66 6.16
N LEU A 83 -7.54 7.17 7.05
CA LEU A 83 -7.79 7.09 8.48
C LEU A 83 -8.02 8.47 9.09
N THR A 84 -7.24 9.46 8.66
CA THR A 84 -7.45 10.87 9.06
C THR A 84 -8.82 11.38 8.61
N LYS A 85 -9.22 11.08 7.37
CA LYS A 85 -10.55 11.45 6.84
C LYS A 85 -11.71 10.76 7.59
N LEU A 86 -11.44 9.63 8.24
CA LEU A 86 -12.39 8.89 9.09
C LEU A 86 -12.33 9.32 10.57
N GLY A 87 -11.46 10.27 10.94
CA GLY A 87 -11.27 10.70 12.33
C GLY A 87 -10.45 9.73 13.20
N ARG A 88 -9.85 8.69 12.60
CA ARG A 88 -9.03 7.68 13.25
C ARG A 88 -7.57 8.13 13.34
N HIS A 89 -7.34 9.27 14.01
CA HIS A 89 -6.06 9.97 14.02
C HIS A 89 -4.89 9.16 14.62
N GLN A 90 -5.17 8.35 15.65
CA GLN A 90 -4.14 7.52 16.27
C GLN A 90 -3.61 6.46 15.29
N GLU A 91 -4.51 5.78 14.59
CA GLU A 91 -4.14 4.76 13.61
C GLU A 91 -3.48 5.38 12.36
N ALA A 92 -3.91 6.60 11.99
CA ALA A 92 -3.25 7.35 10.94
C ALA A 92 -1.78 7.69 11.28
N LEU A 93 -1.53 8.06 12.54
CA LEU A 93 -0.18 8.33 13.02
C LEU A 93 0.68 7.07 12.96
N GLU A 94 0.16 5.94 13.45
CA GLU A 94 0.87 4.66 13.41
C GLU A 94 1.24 4.22 11.99
N ALA A 95 0.31 4.38 11.03
CA ALA A 95 0.56 4.09 9.62
C ALA A 95 1.67 5.00 9.03
N ASN A 96 1.64 6.29 9.34
CA ASN A 96 2.64 7.25 8.85
C ASN A 96 4.02 7.03 9.48
N GLU A 97 4.08 6.71 10.78
CA GLU A 97 5.34 6.35 11.46
C GLU A 97 5.96 5.10 10.86
N GLU A 98 5.14 4.12 10.51
CA GLU A 98 5.61 2.93 9.80
C GLU A 98 6.13 3.27 8.39
N ALA A 99 5.43 4.13 7.64
CA ALA A 99 5.88 4.56 6.32
C ALA A 99 7.27 5.21 6.37
N VAL A 100 7.48 6.13 7.32
CA VAL A 100 8.77 6.81 7.53
C VAL A 100 9.88 5.82 7.91
N ARG A 101 9.56 4.74 8.64
CA ARG A 101 10.54 3.70 8.96
C ARG A 101 11.05 2.98 7.71
N PHE A 102 10.18 2.77 6.71
CA PHE A 102 10.56 2.13 5.45
C PHE A 102 11.33 3.07 4.50
N ASP A 103 10.98 4.35 4.47
CA ASP A 103 11.71 5.38 3.69
C ASP A 103 13.06 5.73 4.33
N GLY A 104 13.13 5.82 5.66
CA GLY A 104 14.31 6.24 6.40
C GLY A 104 15.48 5.24 6.40
N ASP A 105 15.27 4.01 5.91
CA ASP A 105 16.33 3.00 5.80
C ASP A 105 17.27 3.29 4.60
N GLU A 106 16.84 4.13 3.64
CA GLU A 106 17.62 4.54 2.47
C GLU A 106 18.78 5.50 2.82
N GLY A 107 18.58 6.34 3.85
CA GLY A 107 19.55 7.34 4.30
C GLY A 107 20.71 6.79 5.15
N ARG A 108 20.55 5.61 5.77
CA ARG A 108 21.59 4.99 6.62
C ARG A 108 22.49 4.00 5.87
N ALA A 109 22.00 3.39 4.79
CA ALA A 109 22.78 2.47 3.98
C ALA A 109 23.65 3.17 2.91
N SER A 110 23.36 4.44 2.59
CA SER A 110 24.05 5.21 1.53
C SER A 110 25.18 6.11 2.02
N SER A 111 25.61 5.98 3.28
CA SER A 111 26.84 6.63 3.76
C SER A 111 27.98 5.61 3.71
N PRO A 112 28.79 5.54 2.64
CA PRO A 112 30.04 4.81 2.72
C PRO A 112 30.95 5.55 3.70
N SER A 113 31.05 5.00 4.92
CA SER A 113 32.07 5.34 5.89
C SER A 113 33.43 4.90 5.34
N TRP A 114 34.06 5.75 4.53
CA TRP A 114 35.50 5.63 4.27
C TRP A 114 36.23 6.22 5.49
N CYS A 115 36.59 5.34 6.43
CA CYS A 115 37.74 5.55 7.30
C CYS A 115 38.96 4.86 6.70
#